data_AF-A0A537R174-F1
#
_entry.id   AF-A0A537R174-F1
#
_cell.length_a   1.000
_cell.length_b   1.000
_cell.length_c   1.000
_cell.angle_alpha   90.00
_cell.angle_beta   90.00
_cell.angle_gamma   90.00
#
_symmetry.space_group_name_H-M   'P 1'
#
loop_
_entity.id
_entity.type
_entity.pdbx_description
1 polymer ?
#
loop_
_entity_poly.entity_id
_entity_poly.type
_entity_poly.pdbx_seq_one_letter_code
_entity_poly.pdbx_strand_id
1 'polypeptide(L)'
;MAERERSRGGSAYAGPLPVEEVAERAARLGITVERIVEELRAIAFADITRIVSWDAEKLTLTASGELDKADKPAIAEIIASAKDKKIYRVKLHDKTPALALLTRILEKFVKQDEQTDDDGEEARQFLLEELDRLAAEVVAEEGDREVAAGDPVAG
;
A
#
# COMPACT_ATOMS: atom_id res chain seq x y z
N MET A 1 -3.17 -46.23 -26.39
CA MET A 1 -2.15 -45.17 -26.46
C MET A 1 -2.88 -43.85 -26.62
N ALA A 2 -3.30 -43.23 -25.51
CA ALA A 2 -3.95 -41.92 -25.54
C ALA A 2 -2.93 -40.90 -25.04
N GLU A 3 -2.54 -40.03 -25.95
CA GLU A 3 -1.51 -39.02 -25.79
C GLU A 3 -1.97 -37.99 -24.77
N ARG A 4 -1.23 -37.87 -23.66
CA ARG A 4 -1.45 -36.80 -22.68
C ARG A 4 -1.12 -35.48 -23.35
N GLU A 5 -2.13 -34.65 -23.59
CA GLU A 5 -1.94 -33.22 -23.83
C GLU A 5 -1.16 -32.63 -22.65
N ARG A 6 0.14 -32.45 -22.86
CA ARG A 6 0.95 -31.56 -22.04
C ARG A 6 0.42 -30.17 -22.32
N SER A 7 -0.44 -29.69 -21.43
CA SER A 7 -0.79 -28.27 -21.30
C SER A 7 0.51 -27.47 -21.32
N ARG A 8 0.75 -26.81 -22.47
CA ARG A 8 1.91 -25.96 -22.67
C ARG A 8 1.67 -24.73 -21.80
N GLY A 9 2.35 -24.69 -20.66
CA GLY A 9 2.47 -23.51 -19.81
C GLY A 9 3.11 -22.37 -20.59
N GLY A 10 2.29 -21.60 -21.29
CA GLY A 10 2.66 -20.28 -21.79
C GLY A 10 2.49 -19.28 -20.66
N SER A 11 3.59 -18.80 -20.09
CA SER A 11 3.56 -17.61 -19.23
C SER A 11 3.26 -16.40 -20.13
N ALA A 12 1.97 -16.14 -20.37
CA ALA A 12 1.48 -15.08 -21.24
C ALA A 12 1.32 -13.73 -20.50
N TYR A 13 2.24 -13.37 -19.61
CA TYR A 13 2.26 -12.05 -18.99
C TYR A 13 3.66 -11.44 -19.02
N ALA A 14 3.85 -10.51 -19.96
CA ALA A 14 4.98 -9.59 -20.01
C ALA A 14 4.59 -8.21 -19.42
N GLY A 15 3.66 -8.20 -18.46
CA GLY A 15 3.20 -7.01 -17.73
C GLY A 15 3.55 -7.10 -16.24
N PRO A 16 3.33 -6.03 -15.46
CA PRO A 16 3.48 -6.09 -14.01
C PRO A 16 2.58 -7.20 -13.45
N LEU A 17 3.09 -7.95 -12.46
CA LEU A 17 2.29 -8.95 -11.76
C LEU A 17 1.08 -8.25 -11.08
N PRO A 18 -0.07 -8.94 -10.96
CA PRO A 18 -1.19 -8.46 -10.16
C PRO A 18 -0.76 -8.07 -8.75
N VAL A 19 -1.36 -7.01 -8.20
CA VAL A 19 -0.98 -6.46 -6.89
C VAL A 19 -1.11 -7.50 -5.78
N GLU A 20 -2.15 -8.31 -5.84
CA GLU A 20 -2.46 -9.39 -4.91
C GLU A 20 -1.36 -10.46 -4.94
N GLU A 21 -0.89 -10.83 -6.13
CA GLU A 21 0.18 -11.82 -6.28
C GLU A 21 1.52 -11.29 -5.73
N VAL A 22 1.81 -10.00 -5.93
CA VAL A 22 2.99 -9.36 -5.34
C VAL A 22 2.88 -9.30 -3.82
N ALA A 23 1.70 -8.95 -3.30
CA ALA A 23 1.44 -8.86 -1.86
C ALA A 23 1.57 -10.22 -1.18
N GLU A 24 1.01 -11.28 -1.75
CA GLU A 24 1.15 -12.65 -1.25
C GLU A 24 2.61 -13.12 -1.23
N ARG A 25 3.36 -12.83 -2.32
CA ARG A 25 4.79 -13.14 -2.40
C ARG A 25 5.58 -12.40 -1.32
N ALA A 26 5.31 -11.11 -1.13
CA ALA A 26 5.95 -10.29 -0.10
C ALA A 26 5.63 -10.81 1.32
N ALA A 27 4.36 -11.13 1.59
CA ALA A 27 3.92 -11.66 2.88
C ALA A 27 4.59 -13.00 3.22
N ARG A 28 4.74 -13.91 2.25
CA ARG A 28 5.49 -15.17 2.46
C ARG A 28 6.97 -14.96 2.83
N LEU A 29 7.55 -13.83 2.44
CA LEU A 29 8.91 -13.43 2.80
C LEU A 29 8.98 -12.59 4.08
N GLY A 30 7.84 -12.34 4.74
CA GLY A 30 7.76 -11.47 5.93
C GLY A 30 7.89 -9.97 5.62
N ILE A 31 7.75 -9.58 4.35
CA ILE A 31 7.79 -8.20 3.90
C ILE A 31 6.37 -7.63 3.96
N THR A 32 5.91 -7.29 5.17
CA THR A 32 4.62 -6.63 5.39
C THR A 32 4.79 -5.11 5.47
N VAL A 33 3.70 -4.37 5.33
CA VAL A 33 3.72 -2.89 5.46
C VAL A 33 4.19 -2.50 6.86
N GLU A 34 3.73 -3.19 7.90
CA GLU A 34 4.14 -2.97 9.29
C GLU A 34 5.65 -3.19 9.44
N ARG A 35 6.19 -4.27 8.84
CA ARG A 35 7.62 -4.54 8.90
C ARG A 35 8.44 -3.47 8.18
N ILE A 36 7.98 -3.01 7.02
CA ILE A 36 8.62 -1.91 6.28
C ILE A 36 8.60 -0.62 7.12
N VAL A 37 7.47 -0.29 7.75
CA VAL A 37 7.33 0.89 8.61
C VAL A 37 8.25 0.78 9.83
N GLU A 38 8.35 -0.38 10.47
CA GLU A 38 9.29 -0.62 11.57
C GLU A 38 10.74 -0.37 11.16
N GLU A 39 11.17 -0.91 10.03
CA GLU A 39 12.54 -0.76 9.52
C GLU A 39 12.86 0.68 9.12
N LEU A 40 11.92 1.34 8.42
CA LEU A 40 12.08 2.76 8.07
C LEU A 40 12.09 3.65 9.31
N ARG A 41 11.28 3.35 10.32
CA ARG A 41 11.27 4.05 11.61
C ARG A 41 12.63 3.91 12.31
N ALA A 42 13.19 2.70 12.36
CA ALA A 42 14.50 2.44 12.95
C ALA A 42 15.59 3.33 12.33
N ILE A 43 15.60 3.46 10.99
CA ILE A 43 16.54 4.33 10.28
C ILE A 43 16.24 5.81 10.53
N ALA A 44 15.00 6.24 10.29
CA ALA A 44 14.59 7.65 10.34
C ALA A 44 14.83 8.30 11.71
N PHE A 45 14.60 7.55 12.78
CA PHE A 45 14.67 8.05 14.16
C PHE A 45 15.86 7.49 14.94
N ALA A 46 16.87 6.94 14.25
CA ALA A 46 18.07 6.43 14.88
C ALA A 46 18.81 7.48 15.70
N ASP A 47 19.37 7.09 16.84
CA ASP A 47 20.28 7.94 17.62
C ASP A 47 21.64 7.25 17.72
N ILE A 48 22.66 7.89 17.14
CA ILE A 48 24.02 7.34 17.10
C ILE A 48 24.62 7.18 18.51
N THR A 49 24.18 7.98 19.48
CA THR A 49 24.67 7.93 20.86
C THR A 49 24.17 6.70 21.64
N ARG A 50 23.10 6.05 21.16
CA ARG A 50 22.63 4.75 21.68
C ARG A 50 23.44 3.57 21.14
N ILE A 51 24.17 3.78 20.04
CA ILE A 51 24.91 2.74 19.32
C ILE A 51 26.40 2.81 19.66
N VAL A 52 26.97 4.01 19.67
CA VAL A 52 28.38 4.23 19.99
C VAL A 52 28.55 5.26 21.09
N SER A 53 29.62 5.12 21.85
CA SER A 53 30.15 6.13 22.76
C SER A 53 31.55 6.52 22.32
N TRP A 54 31.92 7.78 22.50
CA TRP A 54 33.26 8.25 22.14
C TRP A 54 33.74 9.35 23.07
N ASP A 55 35.06 9.46 23.16
CA ASP A 55 35.79 10.55 23.82
C ASP A 55 36.96 11.00 22.91
N ALA A 56 37.90 11.78 23.47
CA ALA A 56 39.05 12.28 22.72
C ALA A 56 40.03 11.18 22.24
N GLU A 57 39.97 9.99 22.83
CA GLU A 57 40.94 8.91 22.62
C GLU A 57 40.34 7.68 21.93
N LYS A 58 39.04 7.40 22.16
CA LYS A 58 38.41 6.15 21.69
C LYS A 58 36.98 6.32 21.20
N LEU A 59 36.63 5.50 20.22
CA LEU A 59 35.27 5.17 19.81
C LEU A 59 34.96 3.74 20.26
N THR A 60 33.87 3.57 21.00
CA THR A 60 33.41 2.27 21.52
C THR A 60 32.02 1.99 20.96
N LEU A 61 31.87 0.86 20.26
CA LEU A 61 30.58 0.36 19.78
C LEU A 61 29.96 -0.56 20.83
N THR A 62 28.69 -0.35 21.14
CA THR A 62 27.90 -1.27 21.98
C THR A 62 27.88 -2.66 21.34
N ALA A 63 28.09 -3.71 22.15
CA ALA A 63 28.13 -5.07 21.63
C ALA A 63 26.84 -5.43 20.88
N SER A 64 26.95 -6.18 19.78
CA SER A 64 25.79 -6.49 18.92
C SER A 64 24.67 -7.24 19.66
N GLY A 65 25.00 -8.03 20.69
CA GLY A 65 24.03 -8.70 21.55
C GLY A 65 23.27 -7.76 22.49
N GLU A 66 23.86 -6.59 22.79
CA GLU A 66 23.33 -5.60 23.75
C GLU A 66 22.61 -4.43 23.04
N LEU A 67 22.86 -4.23 21.74
CA LEU A 67 22.13 -3.25 20.95
C LEU A 67 20.63 -3.55 20.93
N ASP A 68 19.82 -2.50 21.09
CA ASP A 68 18.38 -2.57 20.93
C ASP A 68 18.03 -3.03 19.50
N LYS A 69 16.97 -3.84 19.37
CA LYS A 69 16.47 -4.29 18.07
C LYS A 69 16.06 -3.10 17.18
N ALA A 70 15.63 -1.99 17.76
CA ALA A 70 15.26 -0.78 17.03
C ALA A 70 16.47 0.03 16.50
N ASP A 71 17.66 -0.16 17.06
CA ASP A 71 18.85 0.63 16.68
C ASP A 71 19.71 -0.10 15.64
N LYS A 72 19.70 -1.44 15.63
CA LYS A 72 20.49 -2.27 14.70
C LYS A 72 20.26 -1.95 13.22
N PRO A 73 19.01 -1.77 12.73
CA PRO A 73 18.78 -1.55 11.31
C PRO A 73 19.30 -0.20 10.80
N ALA A 74 19.55 0.75 11.70
CA ALA A 74 20.09 2.04 11.33
C ALA A 74 21.56 2.00 10.90
N ILE A 75 22.30 0.94 11.26
CA ILE A 75 23.74 0.83 10.99
C ILE A 75 23.96 0.47 9.52
N ALA A 76 24.56 1.39 8.76
CA ALA A 76 24.91 1.16 7.36
C ALA A 76 26.29 0.51 7.21
N GLU A 77 27.25 0.87 8.06
CA GLU A 77 28.63 0.40 7.94
C GLU A 77 29.37 0.48 9.28
N ILE A 78 30.22 -0.52 9.55
CA ILE A 78 31.19 -0.52 10.64
C ILE A 78 32.57 -0.80 10.04
N ILE A 79 33.54 0.08 10.30
CA ILE A 79 34.92 -0.10 9.87
C ILE A 79 35.84 -0.29 11.07
N ALA A 80 36.61 -1.37 11.03
CA ALA A 80 37.65 -1.69 12.00
C ALA A 80 39.03 -1.71 11.35
N SER A 81 40.05 -1.35 12.12
CA SER A 81 41.45 -1.40 11.71
C SER A 81 41.89 -2.84 11.49
N ALA A 82 42.62 -3.11 10.40
CA ALA A 82 43.12 -4.44 10.11
C ALA A 82 44.18 -4.91 11.11
N LYS A 83 44.95 -3.98 11.70
CA LYS A 83 46.11 -4.25 12.56
C LYS A 83 45.71 -4.65 13.98
N ASP A 84 44.81 -3.90 14.60
CA ASP A 84 44.43 -4.04 16.01
C ASP A 84 42.93 -4.32 16.21
N LYS A 85 42.17 -4.47 15.12
CA LYS A 85 40.73 -4.76 15.11
C LYS A 85 39.88 -3.72 15.84
N LYS A 86 40.43 -2.54 16.15
CA LYS A 86 39.68 -1.44 16.78
C LYS A 86 38.73 -0.79 15.78
N ILE A 87 37.50 -0.58 16.19
CA ILE A 87 36.50 0.17 15.42
C ILE A 87 36.85 1.65 15.47
N TYR A 88 36.89 2.30 14.32
CA TYR A 88 37.19 3.73 14.23
C TYR A 88 36.15 4.51 13.42
N ARG A 89 35.18 3.81 12.79
CA ARG A 89 34.06 4.44 12.09
C ARG A 89 32.81 3.58 12.22
N VAL A 90 31.70 4.24 12.53
CA VAL A 90 30.35 3.70 12.42
C VAL A 90 29.52 4.71 11.64
N LYS A 91 28.85 4.24 10.58
CA LYS A 91 27.99 5.06 9.73
C LYS A 91 26.56 4.56 9.86
N LEU A 92 25.62 5.49 10.03
CA LEU A 92 24.20 5.20 9.96
C LEU A 92 23.67 5.44 8.53
N HIS A 93 22.56 4.81 8.18
CA HIS A 93 21.81 5.12 6.98
C HIS A 93 21.35 6.59 6.97
N ASP A 94 21.16 7.16 5.79
CA ASP A 94 20.60 8.51 5.65
C ASP A 94 19.13 8.50 6.10
N LYS A 95 18.80 9.44 6.98
CA LYS A 95 17.44 9.59 7.53
C LYS A 95 16.47 10.19 6.52
N THR A 96 16.95 11.01 5.59
CA THR A 96 16.11 11.78 4.68
C THR A 96 15.27 10.89 3.75
N PRO A 97 15.85 9.87 3.09
CA PRO A 97 15.06 8.94 2.27
C PRO A 97 14.06 8.13 3.10
N ALA A 98 14.44 7.72 4.31
CA ALA A 98 13.55 6.95 5.18
C ALA A 98 12.33 7.77 5.61
N LEU A 99 12.55 9.02 6.01
CA LEU A 99 11.47 9.97 6.34
C LEU A 99 10.57 10.25 5.13
N ALA A 100 11.14 10.46 3.94
CA ALA A 100 10.36 10.69 2.73
C ALA A 100 9.45 9.49 2.38
N LEU A 101 9.97 8.26 2.52
CA LEU A 101 9.17 7.04 2.32
C LEU A 101 8.06 6.91 3.37
N LEU A 102 8.36 7.20 4.64
CA LEU A 102 7.34 7.22 5.70
C LEU A 102 6.24 8.22 5.42
N THR A 103 6.57 9.46 5.01
CA THR A 103 5.59 10.47 4.63
C THR A 103 4.71 9.98 3.47
N ARG A 104 5.31 9.39 2.42
CA ARG A 104 4.55 8.84 1.29
C ARG A 104 3.60 7.70 1.70
N ILE A 105 4.02 6.87 2.65
CA ILE A 105 3.15 5.81 3.22
C ILE A 105 1.98 6.45 3.96
N LEU A 106 2.22 7.46 4.80
CA LEU A 106 1.17 8.17 5.53
C LEU A 106 0.19 8.91 4.61
N GLU A 107 0.70 9.59 3.58
CA GLU A 107 -0.14 10.26 2.57
C GLU A 107 -1.07 9.29 1.84
N LYS A 108 -0.64 8.05 1.60
CA LYS A 108 -1.49 7.03 0.97
C LYS A 108 -2.67 6.63 1.86
N PHE A 109 -2.46 6.57 3.18
CA PHE A 109 -3.54 6.28 4.11
C PHE A 109 -4.55 7.43 4.18
N VAL A 110 -4.09 8.68 4.21
CA VAL A 110 -5.00 9.86 4.22
C VAL A 110 -5.83 9.95 2.93
N LYS A 111 -5.22 9.71 1.76
CA LYS A 111 -5.95 9.78 0.48
C LYS A 111 -6.99 8.67 0.30
N GLN A 112 -6.82 7.53 0.95
CA GLN A 112 -7.84 6.48 0.92
C GLN A 112 -9.13 6.90 1.63
N ASP A 113 -9.01 7.72 2.68
CA ASP A 113 -10.17 8.24 3.42
C ASP A 113 -10.91 9.33 2.63
N GLU A 114 -10.24 10.07 1.74
CA GLU A 114 -10.87 11.11 0.92
C GLU A 114 -11.60 10.55 -0.32
N GLN A 115 -11.25 9.34 -0.76
CA GLN A 115 -11.73 8.76 -2.01
C GLN A 115 -13.11 8.08 -1.90
N THR A 116 -13.73 8.10 -0.71
CA THR A 116 -15.06 7.50 -0.49
C THR A 116 -16.24 8.44 -0.76
N ASP A 117 -16.00 9.71 -1.06
CA ASP A 117 -17.06 10.72 -1.05
C ASP A 117 -17.59 11.13 -2.45
N ASP A 118 -16.87 10.83 -3.54
CA ASP A 118 -17.24 11.28 -4.90
C ASP A 118 -18.08 10.23 -5.67
N ASP A 119 -17.65 8.96 -5.64
CA ASP A 119 -18.31 7.86 -6.37
C ASP A 119 -19.75 7.59 -5.88
N GLY A 120 -20.04 7.89 -4.61
CA GLY A 120 -21.36 7.67 -4.01
C GLY A 120 -22.41 8.70 -4.44
N GLU A 121 -21.99 9.96 -4.66
CA GLU A 121 -22.90 11.01 -5.11
C GLU A 121 -23.29 10.84 -6.58
N GLU A 122 -22.34 10.50 -7.46
CA GLU A 122 -22.61 10.25 -8.88
C GLU A 122 -23.55 9.04 -9.07
N ALA A 123 -23.31 7.94 -8.34
CA ALA A 123 -24.17 6.76 -8.38
C ALA A 123 -25.59 7.05 -7.88
N ARG A 124 -25.71 7.89 -6.83
CA ARG A 124 -27.02 8.32 -6.31
C ARG A 124 -27.76 9.21 -7.31
N GLN A 125 -27.07 10.15 -7.95
CA GLN A 125 -27.66 11.04 -8.96
C GLN A 125 -28.18 10.23 -10.15
N PHE A 126 -27.38 9.31 -10.67
CA PHE A 126 -27.79 8.42 -11.75
C PHE A 126 -29.05 7.61 -11.39
N LEU A 127 -29.11 7.05 -10.18
CA LEU A 127 -30.29 6.30 -9.72
C LEU A 127 -31.54 7.17 -9.59
N LEU A 128 -31.40 8.43 -9.16
CA LEU A 128 -32.53 9.36 -9.06
C LEU A 128 -33.07 9.73 -10.44
N GLU A 129 -32.19 10.03 -11.39
CA GLU A 129 -32.59 10.33 -12.77
C GLU A 129 -33.28 9.13 -13.45
N GLU A 130 -32.78 7.91 -13.20
CA GLU A 130 -33.39 6.70 -13.76
C GLU A 130 -34.75 6.41 -13.13
N LEU A 131 -34.92 6.66 -11.83
CA LEU A 131 -36.21 6.55 -11.15
C LEU A 131 -37.22 7.58 -11.66
N ASP A 132 -36.80 8.82 -11.90
CA ASP A 132 -37.65 9.87 -12.48
C ASP A 132 -38.08 9.50 -13.91
N ARG A 133 -37.17 8.93 -14.72
CA ARG A 133 -37.50 8.43 -16.05
C ARG A 133 -38.55 7.32 -15.99
N LEU A 134 -38.34 6.32 -15.14
CA LEU A 134 -39.27 5.19 -14.99
C LEU A 134 -40.62 5.65 -14.44
N ALA A 135 -40.65 6.60 -13.52
CA ALA A 135 -41.89 7.19 -13.02
C ALA A 135 -42.65 7.92 -14.15
N ALA A 136 -41.96 8.66 -15.00
CA ALA A 136 -42.57 9.32 -16.16
C ALA A 136 -43.12 8.31 -17.19
N GLU A 137 -42.41 7.20 -17.41
CA GLU A 137 -42.85 6.12 -18.30
C GLU A 137 -44.10 5.41 -17.77
N VAL A 138 -44.14 5.11 -16.46
CA VAL A 138 -45.33 4.52 -15.82
C VAL A 138 -46.54 5.44 -15.91
N VAL A 139 -46.37 6.75 -15.66
CA VAL A 139 -47.47 7.73 -15.77
C VAL A 139 -47.97 7.85 -17.22
N ALA A 140 -47.08 7.79 -18.21
CA ALA A 140 -47.46 7.79 -19.62
C ALA A 140 -48.23 6.51 -20.01
N GLU A 141 -47.79 5.34 -19.53
CA GLU A 141 -48.50 4.08 -19.77
C GLU A 141 -49.86 4.02 -19.06
N GLU A 142 -50.00 4.59 -17.87
CA GLU A 142 -51.27 4.69 -17.16
C GLU A 142 -52.25 5.65 -17.84
N GLY A 143 -51.75 6.80 -18.33
CA GLY A 143 -52.53 7.74 -19.12
C GLY A 143 -53.09 7.10 -20.40
N ASP A 144 -52.25 6.42 -21.18
CA ASP A 144 -52.66 5.75 -22.42
C ASP A 144 -53.69 4.62 -22.18
N ARG A 145 -53.60 3.90 -21.05
CA ARG A 145 -54.60 2.90 -20.66
C ARG A 145 -55.95 3.52 -20.27
N GLU A 146 -55.95 4.71 -19.66
CA GLU A 146 -57.17 5.44 -19.30
C GLU A 146 -57.87 6.02 -20.54
N VAL A 147 -57.12 6.51 -21.54
CA VAL A 147 -57.70 6.97 -22.81
C VAL A 147 -58.31 5.80 -23.61
N ALA A 148 -57.67 4.63 -23.61
CA ALA A 148 -58.18 3.43 -24.29
C ALA A 148 -59.44 2.83 -23.64
N ALA A 149 -59.64 3.05 -22.34
CA ALA A 149 -60.86 2.64 -21.63
C ALA A 149 -62.02 3.65 -21.77
N GLY A 150 -61.73 4.85 -22.29
CA GLY A 150 -62.63 6.00 -22.31
C GLY A 150 -63.47 6.20 -23.56
N ASP A 151 -63.35 5.38 -24.62
CA ASP A 151 -64.19 5.48 -25.82
C ASP A 151 -65.55 4.77 -25.61
N PRO A 152 -66.68 5.48 -25.44
CA PRO A 152 -68.00 4.88 -25.45
C PRO A 152 -68.52 4.87 -26.89
N VAL A 153 -69.01 3.69 -27.29
CA VAL A 153 -69.80 3.44 -28.51
C VAL A 153 -70.74 4.61 -28.81
N ALA A 154 -70.54 5.27 -29.96
CA ALA A 154 -71.47 6.24 -30.51
C ALA A 154 -71.91 5.82 -31.92
N GLY A 155 -73.21 5.48 -32.03
CA GLY A 155 -73.97 5.49 -33.29
C GLY A 155 -74.28 4.14 -33.89
#